data_AF-A0AAX3SL00-F1
#
_entry.id   AF-A0AAX3SL00-F1
#
_cell.length_a   1.000
_cell.length_b   1.000
_cell.length_c   1.000
_cell.angle_alpha   90.00
_cell.angle_beta   90.00
_cell.angle_gamma   90.00
#
_symmetry.space_group_name_H-M   'P 1'
#
loop_
_entity.id
_entity.type
_entity.pdbx_description
1 polymer ?
#
loop_
_entity_poly.entity_id
_entity_poly.type
_entity_poly.pdbx_seq_one_letter_code
_entity_poly.pdbx_strand_id
1 'polypeptide(L)'
;MATTQVETVSSGADKAKLAAVAALVVAAIAGFYLLSKQGPIVQWLVLLVGLAAAAGTFLVSEPGKRFVSFAQDAWREVKKVVWPTRKETMQMTLYVFGFVVIMALFLWFTDKTLEWVLYDLILGWRK
;
A
#
# COMPACT_ATOMS: atom_id res chain seq x y z
N MET A 1 -20.67 -14.99 -17.62
CA MET A 1 -19.25 -14.84 -18.00
C MET A 1 -18.48 -15.87 -17.20
N ALA A 2 -17.89 -16.87 -17.86
CA ALA A 2 -17.17 -17.94 -17.17
C ALA A 2 -15.93 -17.36 -16.48
N THR A 3 -15.78 -17.60 -15.18
CA THR A 3 -14.56 -17.30 -14.45
C THR A 3 -13.49 -18.27 -14.96
N THR A 4 -12.67 -17.83 -15.92
CA THR A 4 -11.52 -18.59 -16.39
C THR A 4 -10.58 -18.81 -15.20
N GLN A 5 -10.67 -19.98 -14.59
CA GLN A 5 -9.74 -20.41 -13.56
C GLN A 5 -8.38 -20.56 -14.25
N VAL A 6 -7.48 -19.59 -14.03
CA VAL A 6 -6.11 -19.66 -14.51
C VAL A 6 -5.44 -20.77 -13.71
N GLU A 7 -5.45 -21.97 -14.25
CA GLU A 7 -4.67 -23.09 -13.75
C GLU A 7 -3.19 -22.70 -13.88
N THR A 8 -2.62 -22.20 -12.79
CA THR A 8 -1.19 -21.88 -12.74
C THR A 8 -0.44 -23.21 -12.71
N VAL A 9 -0.14 -23.74 -13.89
CA VAL A 9 0.85 -24.82 -14.05
C VAL A 9 2.21 -24.22 -13.68
N SER A 10 2.45 -24.06 -12.38
CA SER A 10 3.76 -23.68 -11.87
C SER A 10 4.66 -24.89 -12.08
N SER A 11 5.56 -24.80 -13.06
CA SER A 11 6.57 -25.84 -13.22
C SER A 11 7.38 -25.94 -11.93
N GLY A 12 7.78 -27.16 -11.54
CA GLY A 12 8.67 -27.36 -10.39
C GLY A 12 9.94 -26.51 -10.50
N ALA A 13 10.37 -26.20 -11.73
CA ALA A 13 11.48 -25.31 -12.02
C ALA A 13 11.24 -23.86 -11.56
N ASP A 14 10.01 -23.32 -11.66
CA ASP A 14 9.73 -21.94 -11.23
C ASP A 14 9.61 -21.81 -9.72
N LYS A 15 9.10 -22.85 -9.06
CA LYS A 15 9.17 -22.95 -7.59
C LYS A 15 10.62 -23.03 -7.10
N ALA A 16 11.47 -23.78 -7.81
CA ALA A 16 12.90 -23.86 -7.50
C ALA A 16 13.62 -22.51 -7.68
N LYS A 17 13.32 -21.77 -8.75
CA LYS A 17 13.85 -20.40 -8.95
C LYS A 17 13.40 -19.45 -7.83
N LEU A 18 12.14 -19.50 -7.41
CA LEU A 18 11.65 -18.69 -6.29
C LEU A 18 12.32 -19.07 -4.96
N ALA A 19 12.50 -20.37 -4.71
CA ALA A 19 13.24 -20.83 -3.54
C ALA A 19 14.71 -20.36 -3.58
N ALA A 20 15.34 -20.36 -4.75
CA ALA A 20 16.68 -19.82 -4.94
C ALA A 20 16.75 -18.31 -4.69
N VAL A 21 15.74 -17.53 -5.13
CA VAL A 21 15.64 -16.10 -4.80
C VAL A 21 15.56 -15.90 -3.29
N ALA A 22 14.69 -16.64 -2.60
CA ALA A 22 14.56 -16.54 -1.14
C ALA A 22 15.88 -16.90 -0.44
N ALA A 23 16.56 -17.97 -0.89
CA ALA A 23 17.86 -18.36 -0.36
C ALA A 23 18.94 -17.29 -0.60
N LEU A 24 18.95 -16.65 -1.77
CA LEU A 24 19.88 -15.55 -2.07
C LEU A 24 19.63 -14.33 -1.18
N VAL A 25 18.38 -13.98 -0.89
CA VAL A 25 18.06 -12.89 0.04
C VAL A 25 18.53 -13.22 1.45
N VAL A 26 18.25 -14.44 1.94
CA VAL A 26 18.72 -14.88 3.27
C VAL A 26 20.25 -14.87 3.32
N ALA A 27 20.93 -15.35 2.28
CA ALA A 27 22.38 -15.32 2.18
C ALA A 27 22.94 -13.89 2.16
N ALA A 28 22.29 -12.95 1.46
CA ALA A 28 22.69 -11.54 1.44
C ALA A 28 22.59 -10.89 2.83
N ILE A 29 21.50 -11.17 3.56
CA ILE A 29 21.28 -10.68 4.92
C ILE A 29 22.28 -11.34 5.88
N ALA A 30 22.49 -12.64 5.79
CA ALA A 30 23.49 -13.35 6.59
C ALA A 30 24.91 -12.79 6.33
N GLY A 31 25.25 -12.56 5.06
CA GLY A 31 26.49 -11.91 4.66
C GLY A 31 26.65 -10.54 5.31
N PHE A 32 25.60 -9.71 5.32
CA PHE A 32 25.61 -8.42 6.00
C PHE A 32 25.94 -8.53 7.50
N TYR A 33 25.35 -9.49 8.23
CA TYR A 33 25.64 -9.64 9.67
C TYR A 33 27.02 -10.26 9.95
N LEU A 34 27.43 -11.27 9.19
CA LEU A 34 28.69 -11.99 9.39
C LEU A 34 29.92 -11.12 9.07
N LEU A 35 29.79 -10.21 8.09
CA LEU A 35 30.88 -9.33 7.66
C LEU A 35 30.94 -7.99 8.41
N SER A 36 30.16 -7.84 9.49
CA SER A 36 30.15 -6.64 10.34
C SER A 36 31.53 -6.26 10.89
N LYS A 37 32.44 -7.22 11.06
CA LYS A 37 33.81 -7.00 11.54
C LYS A 37 34.77 -6.39 10.51
N GLN A 38 34.46 -6.49 9.21
CA GLN A 38 35.33 -6.03 8.11
C GLN A 38 35.07 -4.56 7.72
N GLY A 39 34.07 -3.93 8.34
CA GLY A 39 33.74 -2.52 8.19
C GLY A 39 32.44 -2.27 7.40
N PRO A 40 31.80 -1.09 7.58
CA PRO A 40 30.46 -0.83 7.04
C PRO A 40 30.36 -0.93 5.52
N ILE A 41 31.38 -0.48 4.78
CA ILE A 41 31.35 -0.42 3.32
C ILE A 41 31.24 -1.82 2.69
N VAL A 42 32.02 -2.78 3.19
CA VAL A 42 32.00 -4.17 2.70
C VAL A 42 30.66 -4.82 3.01
N GLN A 43 30.09 -4.51 4.18
CA GLN A 43 28.78 -4.98 4.62
C GLN A 43 27.67 -4.57 3.63
N TRP A 44 27.60 -3.28 3.31
CA TRP A 44 26.62 -2.73 2.37
C TRP A 44 26.84 -3.25 0.95
N LEU A 45 28.09 -3.41 0.51
CA LEU A 45 28.40 -3.97 -0.81
C LEU A 45 27.87 -5.40 -0.97
N VAL A 46 28.13 -6.28 0.01
CA VAL A 46 27.66 -7.68 -0.03
C VAL A 46 26.14 -7.75 -0.05
N LEU A 47 25.48 -6.91 0.75
CA LEU A 47 24.01 -6.84 0.77
C LEU A 47 23.46 -6.37 -0.59
N LEU A 48 24.01 -5.29 -1.15
CA LEU A 48 23.55 -4.74 -2.43
C LEU A 48 23.78 -5.71 -3.59
N VAL A 49 24.95 -6.35 -3.65
CA VAL A 49 25.26 -7.36 -4.69
C VAL A 49 24.36 -8.59 -4.53
N GLY A 50 24.16 -9.07 -3.30
CA GLY A 50 23.28 -10.21 -3.03
C GLY A 50 21.81 -9.92 -3.37
N LEU A 51 21.32 -8.73 -3.02
CA LEU A 51 19.98 -8.28 -3.41
C LEU A 51 19.85 -8.08 -4.92
N ALA A 52 20.86 -7.54 -5.59
CA ALA A 52 20.85 -7.41 -7.04
C ALA A 52 20.81 -8.77 -7.75
N ALA A 53 21.56 -9.77 -7.25
CA ALA A 53 21.51 -11.13 -7.74
C ALA A 53 20.14 -11.79 -7.51
N ALA A 54 19.53 -11.59 -6.33
CA ALA A 54 18.19 -12.07 -6.03
C ALA A 54 17.13 -11.39 -6.93
N ALA A 55 17.23 -10.08 -7.15
CA ALA A 55 16.35 -9.34 -8.04
C ALA A 55 16.50 -9.81 -9.50
N GLY A 56 17.74 -9.99 -9.99
CA GLY A 56 18.00 -10.48 -11.34
C GLY A 56 17.42 -11.88 -11.58
N THR A 57 17.63 -12.80 -10.63
CA THR A 57 17.07 -14.15 -10.70
C THR A 57 15.53 -14.15 -10.60
N PHE A 58 14.96 -13.26 -9.78
CA PHE A 58 13.51 -13.08 -9.69
C PHE A 58 12.93 -12.57 -11.01
N LEU A 59 13.51 -11.56 -11.65
CA LEU A 59 13.00 -10.99 -12.89
C LEU A 59 13.05 -11.96 -14.08
N VAL A 60 13.98 -12.92 -14.07
CA VAL A 60 14.05 -14.00 -15.08
C VAL A 60 13.05 -15.14 -14.80
N SER A 61 12.57 -15.27 -13.56
CA SER A 61 11.54 -16.25 -13.19
C SER A 61 10.19 -15.95 -13.84
N GLU A 62 9.36 -16.98 -14.03
CA GLU A 62 8.02 -16.80 -14.62
C GLU A 62 7.13 -15.82 -13.82
N PRO A 63 7.08 -15.88 -12.46
CA PRO A 63 6.39 -14.86 -11.67
C PRO A 63 6.95 -13.44 -11.86
N GLY A 64 8.28 -13.30 -11.97
CA GLY A 64 8.90 -12.00 -12.21
C GLY A 64 8.53 -11.39 -13.56
N LYS A 65 8.50 -12.21 -14.62
CA LYS A 65 8.05 -11.77 -15.95
C LYS A 65 6.57 -11.36 -15.95
N ARG A 66 5.72 -12.09 -15.23
CA ARG A 66 4.30 -11.73 -15.03
C ARG A 66 4.16 -10.41 -14.27
N PHE A 67 4.99 -10.17 -13.25
CA PHE A 67 5.01 -8.91 -12.53
C PHE A 67 5.42 -7.73 -13.44
N VAL A 68 6.46 -7.90 -14.26
CA VAL A 68 6.91 -6.84 -15.18
C VAL A 68 5.84 -6.50 -16.22
N SER A 69 5.21 -7.52 -16.82
CA SER A 69 4.10 -7.29 -17.77
C SER A 69 2.92 -6.59 -17.10
N PHE A 70 2.52 -7.03 -15.90
CA PHE A 70 1.49 -6.36 -15.11
C PHE A 70 1.83 -4.90 -14.81
N ALA A 71 3.08 -4.60 -14.43
CA ALA A 71 3.52 -3.24 -14.15
C ALA A 71 3.48 -2.35 -15.42
N GLN A 72 3.83 -2.90 -16.58
CA GLN A 72 3.71 -2.21 -17.86
C GLN A 72 2.25 -1.91 -18.21
N ASP A 73 1.35 -2.86 -17.99
CA ASP A 73 -0.08 -2.68 -18.24
C ASP A 73 -0.72 -1.69 -17.26
N ALA A 74 -0.35 -1.75 -15.97
CA ALA A 74 -0.74 -0.76 -14.98
C ALA A 74 -0.28 0.65 -15.36
N TRP A 75 0.96 0.79 -15.86
CA TRP A 75 1.48 2.08 -16.33
C TRP A 75 0.73 2.61 -17.55
N ARG A 76 0.36 1.72 -18.49
CA ARG A 76 -0.49 2.08 -19.64
C ARG A 76 -1.86 2.55 -19.18
N GLU A 77 -2.43 1.94 -18.15
CA GLU A 77 -3.73 2.33 -17.61
C GLU A 77 -3.66 3.66 -16.85
N VAL A 78 -2.61 3.88 -16.07
CA VAL A 78 -2.36 5.17 -15.40
C VAL A 78 -2.23 6.31 -16.43
N LYS A 79 -1.65 6.06 -17.61
CA LYS A 79 -1.60 7.05 -18.69
C LYS A 79 -2.98 7.40 -19.27
N LYS A 80 -3.97 6.52 -19.14
CA LYS A 80 -5.36 6.79 -19.56
C LYS A 80 -6.13 7.59 -18.50
N VAL A 81 -5.60 7.72 -17.28
CA VAL A 81 -6.22 8.52 -16.22
C VAL A 81 -6.14 9.99 -16.60
N VAL A 82 -7.30 10.55 -16.93
CA VAL A 82 -7.46 11.99 -17.11
C VAL A 82 -7.53 12.61 -15.72
N TRP A 83 -6.49 13.33 -15.35
CA TRP A 83 -6.45 14.01 -14.06
C TRP A 83 -7.45 15.18 -14.05
N PRO A 84 -8.25 15.31 -12.98
CA PRO A 84 -9.24 16.37 -12.88
C PRO A 84 -8.58 17.74 -12.94
N THR A 85 -9.25 18.69 -13.55
CA THR A 85 -8.83 20.09 -13.56
C THR A 85 -8.89 20.65 -12.13
N ARG A 86 -8.13 21.73 -11.87
CA ARG A 86 -8.17 22.40 -10.54
C ARG A 86 -9.59 22.79 -10.13
N LYS A 87 -10.47 23.12 -11.09
CA LYS A 87 -11.87 23.49 -10.83
C LYS A 87 -12.68 22.29 -10.35
N GLU A 88 -12.56 21.14 -11.00
CA GLU A 88 -13.27 19.90 -10.60
C GLU A 88 -12.81 19.41 -9.22
N THR A 89 -11.50 19.43 -8.97
CA THR A 89 -10.94 19.06 -7.66
C THR A 89 -11.44 19.97 -6.54
N MET A 90 -11.47 21.29 -6.79
CA MET A 90 -12.01 22.27 -5.83
C MET A 90 -13.50 22.09 -5.61
N GLN A 91 -14.28 21.79 -6.65
CA GLN A 91 -15.72 21.56 -6.55
C GLN A 91 -16.02 20.30 -5.72
N MET A 92 -15.31 19.20 -5.97
CA MET A 92 -15.46 17.98 -5.16
C MET A 92 -15.05 18.21 -3.71
N THR A 93 -13.96 18.95 -3.48
CA THR A 93 -13.55 19.33 -2.12
C THR A 93 -14.64 20.16 -1.43
N LEU A 94 -15.22 21.14 -2.13
CA LEU A 94 -16.29 21.97 -1.59
C LEU A 94 -17.55 21.15 -1.25
N TYR A 95 -17.89 20.13 -2.04
CA TYR A 95 -18.99 19.21 -1.70
C TYR A 95 -18.73 18.47 -0.39
N VAL A 96 -17.52 17.94 -0.20
CA VAL A 96 -17.13 17.28 1.05
C VAL A 96 -17.20 18.25 2.23
N PHE A 97 -16.65 19.46 2.07
CA PHE A 97 -16.72 20.49 3.11
C PHE A 97 -18.15 20.88 3.47
N GLY A 98 -19.03 21.05 2.47
CA GLY A 98 -20.45 21.33 2.69
C GLY A 98 -21.13 20.23 3.50
N PHE A 99 -20.88 18.96 3.15
CA PHE A 99 -21.40 17.83 3.90
C PHE A 99 -20.90 17.80 5.36
N VAL A 100 -19.60 18.04 5.57
CA VAL A 100 -19.00 18.09 6.91
C VAL A 100 -19.61 19.22 7.75
N VAL A 101 -19.83 20.40 7.18
CA VAL A 101 -20.46 21.53 7.89
C VAL A 101 -21.88 21.19 8.31
N ILE A 102 -22.69 20.57 7.44
CA ILE A 102 -24.05 20.14 7.77
C ILE A 102 -24.01 19.15 8.93
N MET A 103 -23.07 18.20 8.91
CA MET A 103 -22.94 17.21 9.98
C MET A 103 -22.47 17.82 11.29
N ALA A 104 -21.53 18.76 11.24
CA ALA A 104 -21.08 19.51 12.40
C ALA A 104 -22.24 20.30 13.04
N LEU A 105 -23.08 20.97 12.23
CA LEU A 105 -24.25 21.70 12.72
C LEU A 105 -25.30 20.76 13.33
N PHE A 106 -25.55 19.61 12.70
CA PHE A 106 -26.48 18.61 13.21
C PHE A 106 -26.04 18.03 14.56
N LEU A 107 -24.76 17.65 14.68
CA LEU A 107 -24.19 17.17 15.93
C LEU A 107 -24.22 18.26 17.00
N TRP A 108 -23.80 19.48 16.67
CA TRP A 108 -23.85 20.60 17.59
C TRP A 108 -25.27 20.89 18.11
N PHE A 109 -26.28 20.84 17.23
CA PHE A 109 -27.68 21.01 17.62
C PHE A 109 -28.17 19.87 18.53
N THR A 110 -27.79 18.63 18.21
CA THR A 110 -28.13 17.45 19.02
C THR A 110 -27.49 17.55 20.41
N ASP A 111 -26.21 17.88 20.48
CA ASP A 111 -25.47 18.05 21.73
C ASP A 111 -26.09 19.16 22.59
N LYS A 112 -26.50 20.29 21.99
CA LYS A 112 -27.19 21.37 22.69
C LYS A 112 -28.57 20.97 23.20
N THR A 113 -29.30 20.19 22.42
CA THR A 113 -30.61 19.67 22.83
C THR A 113 -30.44 18.67 23.98
N LEU A 114 -29.46 17.78 23.91
CA LEU A 114 -29.13 16.84 24.98
C LEU A 114 -28.65 17.56 26.24
N GLU A 115 -27.78 18.58 26.10
CA GLU A 115 -27.35 19.46 27.20
C GLU A 115 -28.56 20.06 27.91
N TRP A 116 -29.47 20.69 27.16
CA TRP A 116 -30.67 21.30 27.70
C TRP A 116 -31.57 20.29 28.42
N VAL A 117 -31.90 19.16 27.78
CA VAL A 117 -32.74 18.11 28.38
C VAL A 117 -32.10 17.54 29.65
N LEU A 118 -30.81 17.22 29.62
CA LEU A 118 -30.15 16.62 30.79
C LEU A 118 -30.03 17.61 31.96
N TYR A 119 -29.61 18.85 31.71
CA TYR A 119 -29.38 19.82 32.79
C TYR A 119 -30.66 20.47 33.33
N ASP A 120 -31.62 20.83 32.46
CA ASP A 120 -32.83 21.54 32.90
C ASP A 120 -33.96 20.58 33.28
N LEU A 121 -34.13 19.43 32.59
CA LEU A 121 -35.25 18.52 32.85
C LEU A 121 -34.91 17.44 33.89
N ILE A 122 -33.72 16.83 33.80
CA ILE A 122 -33.34 15.70 34.66
C ILE A 122 -32.59 16.16 35.92
N LEU A 123 -31.59 17.03 35.78
CA LEU A 123 -30.77 17.42 36.93
C LEU A 123 -31.37 18.58 37.75
N GLY A 124 -32.31 19.35 37.18
CA GLY A 124 -33.02 20.43 37.87
C GLY A 124 -32.12 21.48 38.55
N TRP A 125 -30.86 21.62 38.10
CA TRP A 125 -29.83 22.31 38.87
C TRP A 125 -29.63 23.77 38.44
N ARG A 126 -30.14 24.18 37.27
CA ARG A 126 -30.20 25.60 36.90
C ARG A 126 -31.49 26.24 37.41
N LYS A 127 -31.41 26.75 38.64
CA LYS A 127 -32.00 28.04 39.00
C LYS A 127 -30.90 29.09 38.98
#